data_AF-A0A971UH07-F1
#
_entry.id   AF-A0A971UH07-F1
#
_cell.length_a   1.000
_cell.length_b   1.000
_cell.length_c   1.000
_cell.angle_alpha   90.00
_cell.angle_beta   90.00
_cell.angle_gamma   90.00
#
_symmetry.space_group_name_H-M   'P 1'
#
loop_
_entity.id
_entity.type
_entity.pdbx_description
1 polymer ?
#
loop_
_entity_poly.entity_id
_entity_poly.type
_entity_poly.pdbx_seq_one_letter_code
_entity_poly.pdbx_strand_id
1 'polypeptide(L)' 'MSQCHLLLEVWRTAPYLHDGRYTTVEQLFTEGQHGGADQLGAEELADLVQFVRSL' A
#
# COMPACT_ATOMS: atom_id res chain seq x y z
N MET A 1 14.77 7.26 -8.73
CA MET A 1 15.28 5.93 -8.32
C MET A 1 14.20 5.27 -7.49
N SER A 2 13.49 4.30 -8.04
CA SER A 2 12.49 3.53 -7.29
C SER A 2 13.24 2.58 -6.36
N GLN A 3 13.38 2.94 -5.09
CA GLN A 3 13.96 2.03 -4.10
C GLN A 3 12.92 0.93 -3.84
N CYS A 4 13.20 -0.28 -4.31
CA CYS A 4 12.44 -1.46 -3.94
C CYS A 4 12.56 -1.67 -2.42
N HIS A 5 11.54 -1.24 -1.69
CA HIS A 5 11.34 -1.64 -0.30
C HIS A 5 10.81 -3.08 -0.28
N LEU A 6 11.31 -3.88 0.67
CA LEU A 6 10.75 -5.21 0.95
C LEU A 6 9.35 -5.03 1.54
N LEU A 7 8.42 -5.91 1.16
CA LEU A 7 7.04 -5.87 1.65
C LEU A 7 6.81 -6.75 2.90
N LEU A 8 7.83 -7.47 3.38
CA LEU A 8 7.74 -8.32 4.57
C LEU A 8 7.52 -7.46 5.82
N GLU A 9 6.50 -7.78 6.61
CA GLU A 9 6.03 -7.02 7.78
C GLU A 9 5.80 -5.51 7.51
N VAL A 10 5.43 -5.13 6.27
CA VAL A 10 5.29 -3.71 5.88
C VAL A 10 4.23 -2.96 6.68
N TRP A 11 3.28 -3.66 7.30
CA TRP A 11 2.30 -3.07 8.22
C TRP A 11 2.93 -2.40 9.46
N ARG A 12 4.21 -2.67 9.77
CA ARG A 12 4.96 -2.06 10.88
C ARG A 12 5.75 -0.81 10.51
N THR A 13 5.79 -0.45 9.22
CA THR A 13 6.72 0.57 8.70
C THR A 13 6.02 1.87 8.29
N ALA A 14 4.76 2.07 8.67
CA ALA A 14 4.11 3.36 8.47
C ALA A 14 4.94 4.50 9.13
N PRO A 15 5.04 5.68 8.51
CA PRO A 15 4.35 6.08 7.28
C PRO A 15 5.02 5.59 5.99
N TYR A 16 4.20 5.38 4.95
CA TYR A 16 4.58 4.79 3.65
C TYR A 16 5.08 5.82 2.64
N LEU A 17 5.87 5.32 1.66
CA LEU A 17 6.65 6.07 0.67
C LEU A 17 7.83 6.86 1.28
N HIS A 18 8.75 7.31 0.42
CA HIS A 18 10.00 7.98 0.83
C HIS A 18 9.80 9.29 1.59
N ASP A 19 8.63 9.91 1.44
CA ASP A 19 8.27 11.16 2.10
C ASP A 19 7.20 10.98 3.18
N GLY A 20 6.79 9.74 3.46
CA GLY A 20 5.90 9.42 4.58
C GLY A 20 4.50 10.03 4.46
N ARG A 21 3.98 10.21 3.24
CA ARG A 21 2.67 10.86 3.02
C ARG A 21 1.48 10.06 3.56
N TYR A 22 1.58 8.73 3.57
CA TYR A 22 0.43 7.87 3.85
C TYR A 22 0.64 7.06 5.13
N THR A 23 -0.36 7.08 6.02
CA THR A 23 -0.25 6.41 7.32
C THR A 23 -0.85 5.01 7.32
N THR A 24 -1.55 4.64 6.24
CA THR A 24 -2.18 3.33 6.05
C THR A 24 -1.91 2.81 4.63
N VAL A 25 -1.97 1.48 4.48
CA VAL A 25 -1.82 0.81 3.18
C VAL A 25 -2.99 1.15 2.27
N GLU A 26 -4.19 1.34 2.84
CA GLU A 26 -5.38 1.79 2.14
C GLU A 26 -5.18 3.15 1.49
N GLN A 27 -4.71 4.15 2.25
CA GLN A 27 -4.44 5.49 1.73
C GLN A 27 -3.39 5.49 0.61
N LEU A 28 -2.37 4.64 0.73
CA LEU A 28 -1.36 4.47 -0.31
C LEU A 28 -2.00 4.05 -1.66
N PHE A 29 -2.98 3.15 -1.62
CA PHE A 29 -3.66 2.68 -2.82
C PHE A 29 -4.74 3.66 -3.32
N THR A 30 -5.56 4.24 -2.42
CA THR A 30 -6.69 5.09 -2.83
C THR A 30 -6.33 6.55 -3.09
N GLU A 31 -5.44 7.13 -2.28
CA GLU A 31 -5.04 8.54 -2.39
C GLU A 31 -3.71 8.66 -3.15
N GLY A 32 -2.79 7.71 -2.93
CA GLY A 32 -1.49 7.66 -3.59
C GLY A 32 -1.53 7.21 -5.05
N GLN A 33 -2.64 6.60 -5.49
CA GLN A 33 -2.83 6.08 -6.86
C GLN A 33 -1.63 5.20 -7.28
N HIS A 34 -1.09 4.43 -6.33
CA HIS A 34 0.10 3.64 -6.56
C HIS A 34 -0.25 2.23 -7.05
N GLY A 35 0.43 1.74 -8.09
CA GLY A 35 0.27 0.37 -8.57
C GLY A 35 -1.02 0.08 -9.34
N GLY A 36 -1.78 1.11 -9.76
CA GLY A 36 -3.01 0.93 -10.54
C GLY A 36 -4.21 0.43 -9.73
N ALA A 37 -4.18 0.61 -8.40
CA ALA A 37 -5.27 0.16 -7.52
C ALA A 37 -6.60 0.91 -7.75
N ASP A 38 -6.59 2.03 -8.48
CA ASP A 38 -7.77 2.76 -8.93
C ASP A 38 -8.65 1.95 -9.91
N GLN A 39 -8.10 0.89 -10.50
CA GLN A 39 -8.82 -0.01 -11.39
C GLN A 39 -9.56 -1.15 -10.66
N LEU A 40 -9.29 -1.32 -9.36
CA LEU A 40 -9.87 -2.40 -8.56
C LEU A 40 -11.25 -2.04 -8.03
N GLY A 41 -12.12 -3.05 -7.96
CA GLY A 41 -13.34 -2.95 -7.16
C GLY A 41 -13.03 -2.87 -5.67
N ALA A 42 -14.04 -2.48 -4.86
CA ALA A 42 -13.88 -2.34 -3.42
C ALA A 42 -13.45 -3.65 -2.71
N GLU A 43 -13.97 -4.80 -3.15
CA GLU A 43 -13.61 -6.11 -2.61
C GLU A 43 -12.17 -6.49 -2.98
N GLU A 44 -11.79 -6.33 -4.25
CA GLU A 44 -10.43 -6.62 -4.72
C GLU A 44 -9.38 -5.75 -4.02
N LEU A 45 -9.71 -4.47 -3.77
CA LEU A 45 -8.84 -3.58 -3.00
C LEU A 45 -8.72 -4.04 -1.54
N ALA A 46 -9.81 -4.45 -0.90
CA ALA A 46 -9.78 -4.96 0.47
C ALA A 46 -8.94 -6.24 0.57
N ASP A 47 -9.06 -7.14 -0.40
CA ASP A 47 -8.27 -8.37 -0.49
C ASP A 47 -6.79 -8.05 -0.73
N LEU A 48 -6.46 -7.10 -1.60
CA LEU A 48 -5.09 -6.63 -1.81
C LEU A 48 -4.48 -6.07 -0.52
N VAL A 49 -5.23 -5.25 0.21
CA VAL A 49 -4.77 -4.68 1.49
C VAL A 49 -4.53 -5.78 2.53
N GLN A 50 -5.43 -6.76 2.62
CA GLN A 50 -5.26 -7.91 3.53
C GLN A 50 -4.06 -8.76 3.14
N PHE A 51 -3.88 -9.01 1.84
CA PHE A 51 -2.72 -9.73 1.34
C PHE A 51 -1.42 -9.03 1.76
N VAL A 52 -1.30 -7.72 1.51
CA VAL A 52 -0.12 -6.93 1.90
C VAL A 52 0.12 -6.95 3.41
N ARG A 53 -0.93 -6.95 4.24
CA ARG A 53 -0.81 -7.06 5.71
C ARG A 53 -0.42 -8.45 6.20
N SER A 54 -0.60 -9.48 5.38
CA SER A 54 -0.23 -10.85 5.69
C SER A 54 1.24 -11.17 5.40
N LEU A 55 1.94 -10.27 4.68
CA LEU A 55 3.38 -10.32 4.43
C LEU A 55 4.17 -9.81 5.64
#